data_AF-A0A1S4C8E5-F1
#
_entry.id   AF-A0A1S4C8E5-F1
#
_cell.length_a   1.000
_cell.length_b   1.000
_cell.length_c   1.000
_cell.angle_alpha   90.00
_cell.angle_beta   90.00
_cell.angle_gamma   90.00
#
_symmetry.space_group_name_H-M   'P 1'
#
loop_
_entity.id
_entity.type
_entity.pdbx_description
1 polymer ?
#
loop_
_entity_poly.entity_id
_entity_poly.type
_entity_poly.pdbx_seq_one_letter_code
_entity_poly.pdbx_strand_id
1 'polypeptide(L)'
;KSPVSPKYFVWNSGFLAQLFILPTKVIKIVEGLCGSYIWSGTNEITRKALLAWDRVCLPKAGGGLNIVNLKLWNKAAIAKHCWDLAHKKDKLWIRWIHTYYIKIQQMSTMPTPQQACWMVRKVIEAHGILEARQFMQTHNRSLIRQIYLHLLGDYSRVEWKTLMFNNAAKPKAKFIMWLMMHGKLMTSDRIANWKINVDTQCVMCRKAAETRDHLFGQCEFTQQVWTKMCNWMEKQFQGFTNWQQFSQWSVICAKGKTQHAQVFRMVYAEVAYHIWMERNRRIFEQKSRVWEQITKEIAYVVSVRVTPRNKLFVYSLYF
;
A
#
# COMPACT_ATOMS: atom_id res chain seq x y z
N LYS A 1 -25.74 11.27 4.76
CA LYS A 1 -24.53 11.22 5.64
C LYS A 1 -23.36 10.74 4.78
N SER A 2 -22.41 11.60 4.42
CA SER A 2 -21.27 11.19 3.62
C SER A 2 -20.34 10.27 4.44
N PRO A 3 -19.83 9.16 3.87
CA PRO A 3 -18.85 8.36 4.58
C PRO A 3 -17.54 9.16 4.69
N VAL A 4 -17.15 9.46 5.93
CA VAL A 4 -15.86 10.07 6.25
C VAL A 4 -14.75 9.23 5.62
N SER A 5 -13.95 9.83 4.74
CA SER A 5 -12.90 9.07 4.05
C SER A 5 -11.91 8.45 5.06
N PRO A 6 -11.36 7.25 4.80
CA PRO A 6 -10.41 6.59 5.72
C PRO A 6 -9.20 7.45 6.04
N LYS A 7 -8.84 8.37 5.13
CA LYS A 7 -7.78 9.33 5.40
C LYS A 7 -8.15 10.19 6.61
N TYR A 8 -9.33 10.80 6.65
CA TYR A 8 -9.75 11.64 7.78
C TYR A 8 -9.82 10.86 9.10
N PHE A 9 -10.26 9.60 9.07
CA PHE A 9 -10.29 8.76 10.27
C PHE A 9 -8.88 8.35 10.74
N VAL A 10 -7.97 8.00 9.81
CA VAL A 10 -6.57 7.70 10.11
C VAL A 10 -5.80 8.93 10.58
N TRP A 11 -6.11 10.13 10.06
CA TRP A 11 -5.51 11.39 10.52
C TRP A 11 -5.98 11.76 11.92
N ASN A 12 -7.28 11.64 12.23
CA ASN A 12 -7.81 11.94 13.56
C ASN A 12 -7.34 10.92 14.61
N SER A 13 -7.38 9.63 14.28
CA SER A 13 -6.79 8.59 15.13
C SER A 13 -5.28 8.75 15.29
N GLY A 14 -4.55 9.25 14.28
CA GLY A 14 -3.13 9.57 14.38
C GLY A 14 -2.80 10.75 15.30
N PHE A 15 -3.72 11.70 15.47
CA PHE A 15 -3.62 12.78 16.48
C PHE A 15 -3.93 12.24 17.88
N LEU A 16 -5.02 11.50 18.05
CA LEU A 16 -5.37 10.88 19.32
C LEU A 16 -4.31 9.86 19.79
N ALA A 17 -3.70 9.12 18.87
CA ALA A 17 -2.59 8.20 19.14
C ALA A 17 -1.31 8.91 19.59
N GLN A 18 -1.20 10.23 19.40
CA GLN A 18 -0.10 11.02 19.95
C GLN A 18 -0.41 11.53 21.35
N LEU A 19 -1.68 11.69 21.70
CA LEU A 19 -2.11 12.20 23.01
C LEU A 19 -2.31 11.08 24.02
N PHE A 20 -2.82 9.94 23.58
CA PHE A 20 -3.24 8.84 24.46
C PHE A 20 -2.52 7.53 24.12
N ILE A 21 -2.27 6.73 25.15
CA ILE A 21 -1.91 5.32 24.98
C ILE A 21 -3.18 4.57 24.58
N LEU A 22 -3.23 4.08 23.35
CA LEU A 22 -4.46 3.47 22.83
C LEU A 22 -4.58 2.01 23.32
N PRO A 23 -5.73 1.61 23.91
CA PRO A 23 -5.96 0.21 24.27
C PRO A 23 -5.87 -0.69 23.04
N THR A 24 -5.29 -1.89 23.19
CA THR A 24 -5.12 -2.84 22.08
C THR A 24 -6.44 -3.23 21.43
N LYS A 25 -7.54 -3.28 22.20
CA LYS A 25 -8.89 -3.55 21.67
C LYS A 25 -9.32 -2.46 20.68
N VAL A 26 -9.10 -1.18 21.00
CA VAL A 26 -9.43 -0.05 20.13
C VAL A 26 -8.60 -0.09 18.85
N ILE A 27 -7.29 -0.34 18.97
CA ILE A 27 -6.41 -0.48 17.81
C ILE A 27 -6.92 -1.58 16.86
N LYS A 28 -7.24 -2.77 17.40
CA LYS A 28 -7.77 -3.89 16.60
C LYS A 28 -9.08 -3.55 15.89
N ILE A 29 -9.98 -2.81 16.54
CA ILE A 29 -11.23 -2.36 15.92
C ILE A 29 -10.93 -1.40 14.77
N VAL A 30 -10.07 -0.40 14.99
CA VAL A 30 -9.69 0.57 13.96
C VAL A 30 -9.01 -0.09 12.76
N GLU A 31 -8.06 -0.99 13.00
CA GLU A 31 -7.39 -1.76 11.95
C GLU A 31 -8.39 -2.66 11.19
N GLY A 32 -9.32 -3.30 11.90
CA GLY A 32 -10.39 -4.10 11.30
C GLY A 32 -11.31 -3.26 10.40
N LEU A 33 -11.72 -2.08 10.85
CA LEU A 33 -12.54 -1.14 10.06
C LEU A 33 -11.78 -0.63 8.83
N CYS A 34 -10.51 -0.24 8.99
CA CYS A 34 -9.69 0.24 7.89
C CYS A 34 -9.44 -0.85 6.84
N GLY A 35 -9.15 -2.08 7.29
CA GLY A 35 -9.04 -3.24 6.40
C GLY A 35 -10.34 -3.46 5.64
N SER A 36 -11.46 -3.54 6.35
CA SER A 36 -12.77 -3.84 5.73
C SER A 36 -13.20 -2.78 4.73
N TYR A 37 -12.93 -1.51 5.02
CA TYR A 37 -13.18 -0.44 4.06
C TYR A 37 -12.34 -0.61 2.78
N ILE A 38 -11.04 -0.93 2.91
CA ILE A 38 -10.16 -1.12 1.75
C ILE A 38 -10.63 -2.27 0.86
N TRP A 39 -11.10 -3.38 1.47
CA TRP A 39 -11.43 -4.60 0.75
C TRP A 39 -12.89 -4.71 0.30
N SER A 40 -13.81 -4.18 1.11
CA SER A 40 -15.27 -4.34 0.92
C SER A 40 -16.00 -3.02 0.73
N GLY A 41 -15.37 -1.87 1.01
CA GLY A 41 -16.03 -0.56 0.99
C GLY A 41 -17.06 -0.36 2.10
N THR A 42 -17.10 -1.26 3.09
CA THR A 42 -18.04 -1.24 4.21
C THR A 42 -17.38 -0.70 5.48
N ASN A 43 -18.20 -0.17 6.39
CA ASN A 43 -17.78 0.24 7.74
C ASN A 43 -18.00 -0.86 8.79
N GLU A 44 -18.17 -2.10 8.33
CA GLU A 44 -18.35 -3.27 9.19
C GLU A 44 -17.12 -4.17 9.06
N ILE A 45 -16.71 -4.80 10.16
CA ILE A 45 -15.51 -5.64 10.16
C ILE A 45 -15.77 -6.92 9.36
N THR A 46 -15.10 -7.06 8.21
CA THR A 46 -15.16 -8.24 7.34
C THR A 46 -13.85 -9.02 7.36
N ARG A 47 -13.92 -10.31 6.99
CA ARG A 47 -12.76 -11.20 6.86
C ARG A 47 -12.27 -11.33 5.41
N LYS A 48 -12.59 -10.34 4.56
CA LYS A 48 -12.34 -10.37 3.10
C LYS A 48 -10.96 -9.83 2.69
N ALA A 49 -10.05 -9.66 3.64
CA ALA A 49 -8.74 -9.07 3.38
C ALA A 49 -7.80 -10.03 2.63
N LEU A 50 -7.28 -9.60 1.49
CA LEU A 50 -6.39 -10.42 0.66
C LEU A 50 -4.90 -10.28 1.03
N LEU A 51 -4.54 -9.21 1.76
CA LEU A 51 -3.22 -8.99 2.34
C LEU A 51 -3.31 -8.72 3.84
N ALA A 52 -2.30 -9.21 4.57
CA ALA A 52 -2.09 -8.87 5.97
C ALA A 52 -1.88 -7.36 6.16
N TRP A 53 -2.44 -6.81 7.24
CA TRP A 53 -2.43 -5.38 7.52
C TRP A 53 -1.01 -4.78 7.59
N ASP A 54 -0.07 -5.50 8.20
CA ASP A 54 1.31 -5.05 8.29
C ASP A 54 1.96 -4.84 6.91
N ARG A 55 1.64 -5.70 5.93
CA ARG A 55 2.11 -5.53 4.55
C ARG A 55 1.45 -4.33 3.86
N VAL A 56 0.18 -4.05 4.16
CA VAL A 56 -0.52 -2.86 3.64
C VAL A 56 0.13 -1.58 4.17
N CYS A 57 0.54 -1.58 5.44
CA CYS A 57 1.15 -0.42 6.09
C CYS A 57 2.61 -0.15 5.67
N LEU A 58 3.28 -1.08 4.98
CA LEU A 58 4.62 -0.84 4.48
C LEU A 58 4.67 0.38 3.52
N PRO A 59 5.82 1.07 3.44
CA PRO A 59 6.06 2.04 2.39
C PRO A 59 5.89 1.40 1.00
N LYS A 60 5.57 2.22 0.00
CA LYS A 60 5.52 1.77 -1.40
C LYS A 60 6.81 1.08 -1.86
N ALA A 61 7.95 1.47 -1.28
CA ALA A 61 9.23 0.83 -1.55
C ALA A 61 9.31 -0.64 -1.10
N GLY A 62 8.59 -1.01 -0.04
CA GLY A 62 8.40 -2.39 0.42
C GLY A 62 7.12 -3.04 -0.12
N GLY A 63 6.49 -2.42 -1.11
CA GLY A 63 5.28 -2.94 -1.73
C GLY A 63 3.99 -2.69 -0.95
N GLY A 64 3.98 -1.85 0.10
CA GLY A 64 2.73 -1.47 0.77
C GLY A 64 2.05 -0.23 0.16
N LEU A 65 0.99 0.23 0.81
CA LEU A 65 0.22 1.42 0.41
C LEU A 65 0.65 2.69 1.16
N ASN A 66 1.67 2.60 2.01
CA ASN A 66 2.16 3.71 2.84
C ASN A 66 1.08 4.26 3.79
N ILE A 67 0.25 3.35 4.32
CA ILE A 67 -0.72 3.64 5.38
C ILE A 67 -0.01 3.49 6.72
N VAL A 68 -0.27 4.39 7.67
CA VAL A 68 0.36 4.34 8.99
C VAL A 68 -0.16 3.13 9.76
N ASN A 69 0.75 2.29 10.28
CA ASN A 69 0.41 1.25 11.25
C ASN A 69 0.13 1.92 12.60
N LEU A 70 -1.13 1.93 13.03
CA LEU A 70 -1.58 2.67 14.21
C LEU A 70 -0.91 2.17 15.49
N LYS A 71 -0.70 0.84 15.61
CA LYS A 71 0.00 0.22 16.74
C LYS A 71 1.43 0.74 16.87
N LEU A 72 2.18 0.71 15.77
CA LEU A 72 3.57 1.17 15.77
C LEU A 72 3.66 2.69 15.93
N TRP A 73 2.71 3.43 15.36
CA TRP A 73 2.66 4.88 15.50
C TRP A 73 2.36 5.33 16.93
N ASN A 74 1.43 4.66 17.62
CA ASN A 74 1.16 4.93 19.03
C ASN A 74 2.38 4.62 19.90
N LYS A 75 3.05 3.48 19.68
CA LYS A 75 4.33 3.17 20.35
C LYS A 75 5.39 4.23 20.10
N ALA A 76 5.54 4.69 18.86
CA ALA A 76 6.50 5.73 18.51
C ALA A 76 6.18 7.07 19.18
N ALA A 77 4.91 7.43 19.30
CA ALA A 77 4.50 8.64 20.00
C ALA A 77 4.77 8.57 21.50
N ILE A 78 4.53 7.43 22.15
CA ILE A 78 4.85 7.19 23.56
C ILE A 78 6.36 7.27 23.80
N ALA A 79 7.16 6.63 22.96
CA ALA A 79 8.62 6.72 23.01
C ALA A 79 9.10 8.17 22.83
N LYS A 80 8.45 8.95 21.96
CA LYS A 80 8.75 10.38 21.83
C LYS A 80 8.44 11.16 23.11
N HIS A 81 7.39 10.83 23.85
CA HIS A 81 7.11 11.44 25.16
C HIS A 81 8.17 11.07 26.19
N CYS A 82 8.66 9.83 26.16
CA CYS A 82 9.80 9.41 26.97
C CYS A 82 11.07 10.21 26.62
N TRP A 83 11.32 10.46 25.33
CA TRP A 83 12.44 11.26 24.87
C TRP A 83 12.33 12.73 25.34
N ASP A 84 11.13 13.31 25.25
CA ASP A 84 10.81 14.66 25.75
C ASP A 84 11.07 14.76 27.26
N LEU A 85 10.76 13.71 28.04
CA LEU A 85 11.09 13.63 29.47
C LEU A 85 12.61 13.59 29.69
N ALA A 86 13.35 12.73 28.98
CA ALA A 86 14.79 12.60 29.16
C ALA A 86 15.56 13.90 28.85
N HIS A 87 15.11 14.65 27.84
CA HIS A 87 15.74 15.91 27.41
C HIS A 87 15.15 17.16 28.09
N LYS A 88 14.38 16.99 29.19
CA LYS A 88 13.80 18.06 30.01
C LYS A 88 13.15 19.17 29.18
N LYS A 89 12.33 18.79 28.20
CA LYS A 89 11.66 19.77 27.34
C LYS A 89 10.76 20.67 28.18
N ASP A 90 10.76 21.97 27.86
CA ASP A 90 10.04 22.95 28.65
C ASP A 90 8.50 22.86 28.45
N LYS A 91 7.87 21.94 29.18
CA LYS A 91 6.42 21.76 29.25
C LYS A 91 6.01 21.47 30.68
N LEU A 92 4.84 21.99 31.07
CA LEU A 92 4.34 21.88 32.45
C LEU A 92 4.26 20.42 32.95
N TRP A 93 3.67 19.52 32.15
CA TRP A 93 3.53 18.12 32.53
C TRP A 93 4.89 17.38 32.64
N ILE A 94 5.89 17.80 31.86
CA ILE A 94 7.26 17.25 31.94
C ILE A 94 7.92 17.71 33.24
N ARG A 95 7.85 19.03 33.54
CA ARG A 95 8.34 19.59 34.80
C ARG A 95 7.70 18.88 36.00
N TRP A 96 6.39 18.68 35.96
CA TRP A 96 5.64 17.98 37.01
C TRP A 96 6.12 16.53 37.21
N ILE A 97 6.27 15.74 36.13
CA ILE A 97 6.78 14.36 36.24
C ILE A 97 8.21 14.35 36.80
N HIS A 98 9.04 15.31 36.40
CA HIS A 98 10.40 15.45 36.94
C HIS A 98 10.39 15.76 38.44
N THR A 99 9.57 16.69 38.91
CA THR A 99 9.52 17.03 40.34
C THR A 99 8.98 15.90 41.20
N TYR A 100 7.92 15.21 40.75
CA TYR A 100 7.22 14.21 41.57
C TYR A 100 7.83 12.80 41.49
N TYR A 101 8.21 12.35 40.30
CA TYR A 101 8.60 10.94 40.08
C TYR A 101 10.10 10.73 39.80
N ILE A 102 10.71 11.55 38.94
CA ILE A 102 12.12 11.35 38.51
C ILE A 102 13.10 12.00 39.50
N LYS A 103 12.71 13.13 40.09
CA LYS A 103 13.50 13.99 40.99
C LYS A 103 14.84 14.37 40.36
N ILE A 104 15.94 13.77 40.85
CA ILE A 104 17.34 14.02 40.40
C ILE A 104 17.91 12.78 39.69
N GLN A 105 17.13 11.69 39.58
CA GLN A 105 17.62 10.43 39.02
C GLN A 105 17.76 10.49 37.49
N GLN A 106 18.71 9.73 36.95
CA GLN A 106 18.81 9.53 35.51
C GLN A 106 17.72 8.55 35.06
N MET A 107 17.01 8.89 33.98
CA MET A 107 15.90 8.07 33.49
C MET A 107 16.31 6.67 33.03
N SER A 108 17.57 6.47 32.64
CA SER A 108 18.11 5.17 32.20
C SER A 108 18.33 4.18 33.34
N THR A 109 18.48 4.65 34.58
CA THR A 109 18.84 3.81 35.73
C THR A 109 17.73 3.71 36.78
N MET A 110 16.66 4.51 36.65
CA MET A 110 15.58 4.52 37.62
C MET A 110 14.60 3.35 37.40
N PRO A 111 14.15 2.66 38.48
CA PRO A 111 13.06 1.71 38.38
C PRO A 111 11.74 2.44 38.07
N THR A 112 10.81 1.76 37.39
CA THR A 112 9.50 2.34 37.08
C THR A 112 8.71 2.64 38.37
N PRO A 113 8.28 3.89 38.61
CA PRO A 113 7.62 4.25 39.87
C PRO A 113 6.25 3.58 39.99
N GLN A 114 6.07 2.67 40.95
CA GLN A 114 4.79 1.94 41.11
C GLN A 114 3.64 2.83 41.55
N GLN A 115 3.95 3.93 42.25
CA GLN A 115 2.97 4.93 42.68
C GLN A 115 2.48 5.81 41.53
N ALA A 116 3.19 5.82 40.39
CA ALA A 116 2.77 6.59 39.24
C ALA A 116 1.54 5.95 38.56
N CYS A 117 0.69 6.80 37.99
CA CYS A 117 -0.44 6.31 37.20
C CYS A 117 0.08 5.45 36.03
N TRP A 118 -0.75 4.50 35.59
CA TRP A 118 -0.40 3.54 34.55
C TRP A 118 0.18 4.19 33.28
N MET A 119 -0.34 5.36 32.90
CA MET A 119 0.10 6.09 31.71
C MET A 119 1.54 6.60 31.85
N VAL A 120 1.89 7.17 33.01
CA VAL A 120 3.26 7.64 33.29
C VAL A 120 4.24 6.46 33.32
N ARG A 121 3.84 5.33 33.95
CA ARG A 121 4.65 4.11 33.95
C ARG A 121 4.95 3.63 32.53
N LYS A 122 3.93 3.55 31.67
CA LYS A 122 4.11 3.14 30.27
C LYS A 122 4.95 4.10 29.43
N VAL A 123 4.92 5.41 29.73
CA VAL A 123 5.81 6.38 29.07
C VAL A 123 7.25 6.14 29.50
N ILE A 124 7.52 5.95 30.81
CA ILE A 124 8.86 5.70 31.32
C ILE A 124 9.41 4.38 30.76
N GLU A 125 8.63 3.29 30.81
CA GLU A 125 8.99 1.96 30.25
C GLU A 125 9.35 2.00 28.74
N ALA A 126 8.92 3.03 28.00
CA ALA A 126 9.27 3.19 26.60
C ALA A 126 10.74 3.59 26.37
N HIS A 127 11.53 3.82 27.43
CA HIS A 127 12.96 4.11 27.34
C HIS A 127 13.74 3.04 26.54
N GLY A 128 13.38 1.76 26.68
CA GLY A 128 14.04 0.67 25.94
C GLY A 128 13.90 0.78 24.41
N ILE A 129 12.90 1.49 23.90
CA ILE A 129 12.78 1.79 22.45
C ILE A 129 13.82 2.83 22.02
N LEU A 130 14.21 3.74 22.92
CA LEU A 130 15.14 4.82 22.65
C LEU A 130 16.60 4.40 22.80
N GLU A 131 16.90 3.43 23.66
CA GLU A 131 18.26 2.91 23.88
C GLU A 131 18.86 2.24 22.63
N ALA A 132 18.00 1.73 21.75
CA ALA A 132 18.43 1.09 20.50
C ALA A 132 19.08 2.05 19.49
N ARG A 133 18.91 3.38 19.61
CA ARG A 133 19.49 4.35 18.68
C ARG A 133 19.49 5.79 19.22
N GLN A 134 20.53 6.56 18.90
CA GLN A 134 20.49 8.02 19.12
C GLN A 134 19.50 8.68 18.15
N PHE A 135 18.29 8.95 18.62
CA PHE A 135 17.29 9.71 17.87
C PHE A 135 17.48 11.21 18.12
N MET A 136 17.56 12.00 17.04
CA MET A 136 17.69 13.46 17.12
C MET A 136 16.51 14.16 16.44
N GLN A 137 15.94 15.16 17.10
CA GLN A 137 14.96 16.06 16.51
C GLN A 137 15.71 17.11 15.66
N THR A 138 15.53 17.08 14.34
CA THR A 138 16.04 18.11 13.42
C THR A 138 14.88 18.91 12.84
N HIS A 139 15.14 20.15 12.41
CA HIS A 139 14.13 21.09 11.91
C HIS A 139 13.20 20.48 10.83
N ASN A 140 13.70 19.51 10.06
CA ASN A 140 12.97 18.89 8.95
C ASN A 140 12.51 17.44 9.19
N ARG A 141 12.72 16.84 10.38
CA ARG A 141 12.36 15.43 10.63
C ARG A 141 11.64 15.23 11.97
N SER A 142 10.37 14.85 11.88
CA SER A 142 9.57 14.42 13.04
C SER A 142 10.22 13.23 13.74
N LEU A 143 10.50 13.38 15.04
CA LEU A 143 11.05 12.34 15.90
C LEU A 143 10.15 11.09 15.94
N ILE A 144 8.83 11.28 15.99
CA ILE A 144 7.84 10.19 15.95
C ILE A 144 8.00 9.37 14.67
N ARG A 145 8.21 10.03 13.52
CA ARG A 145 8.42 9.34 12.24
C ARG A 145 9.73 8.54 12.23
N GLN A 146 10.79 9.05 12.85
CA GLN A 146 12.07 8.32 12.94
C GLN A 146 11.92 7.05 13.79
N ILE A 147 11.29 7.17 14.96
CA ILE A 147 11.02 6.04 15.84
C ILE A 147 10.07 5.05 15.16
N TYR A 148 9.02 5.53 14.47
CA TYR A 148 8.10 4.68 13.71
C TYR A 148 8.81 3.87 12.63
N LEU A 149 9.69 4.49 11.85
CA LEU A 149 10.45 3.78 10.80
C LEU A 149 11.43 2.77 11.40
N HIS A 150 11.98 3.03 12.59
CA HIS A 150 12.79 2.06 13.32
C HIS A 150 11.94 0.88 13.82
N LEU A 151 10.79 1.14 14.43
CA LEU A 151 9.85 0.12 14.92
C LEU A 151 9.24 -0.72 13.79
N LEU A 152 9.13 -0.16 12.58
CA LEU A 152 8.69 -0.90 11.40
C LEU A 152 9.70 -1.96 10.97
N GLY A 153 10.97 -1.79 11.35
CA GLY A 153 12.07 -2.70 11.03
C GLY A 153 12.48 -2.66 9.57
N ASP A 154 13.36 -3.60 9.22
CA ASP A 154 13.81 -3.79 7.85
C ASP A 154 12.74 -4.51 7.02
N TYR A 155 12.61 -4.08 5.77
CA TYR A 155 11.71 -4.69 4.81
C TYR A 155 12.43 -4.82 3.46
N SER A 156 12.14 -5.90 2.75
CA SER A 156 12.67 -6.11 1.41
C SER A 156 12.09 -5.07 0.46
N ARG A 157 12.98 -4.42 -0.31
CA ARG A 157 12.56 -3.46 -1.33
C ARG A 157 12.08 -4.22 -2.56
N VAL A 158 10.92 -3.84 -3.07
CA VAL A 158 10.38 -4.41 -4.31
C VAL A 158 10.79 -3.56 -5.51
N GLU A 159 11.19 -4.21 -6.59
CA GLU A 159 11.62 -3.52 -7.83
C GLU A 159 10.45 -2.82 -8.52
N TRP A 160 9.28 -3.47 -8.52
CA TRP A 160 8.04 -2.97 -9.10
C TRP A 160 7.45 -1.75 -8.40
N LYS A 161 8.07 -1.25 -7.33
CA LYS A 161 7.69 0.02 -6.69
C LYS A 161 7.61 1.17 -7.70
N THR A 162 8.44 1.14 -8.76
CA THR A 162 8.44 2.16 -9.83
C THR A 162 7.08 2.29 -10.52
N LEU A 163 6.29 1.21 -10.63
CA LEU A 163 4.94 1.22 -11.20
C LEU A 163 3.94 1.99 -10.32
N MET A 164 4.20 2.08 -9.02
CA MET A 164 3.31 2.71 -8.02
C MET A 164 3.61 4.20 -7.77
N PHE A 165 4.81 4.67 -8.11
CA PHE A 165 5.24 6.05 -7.88
C PHE A 165 4.83 6.96 -9.04
N ASN A 166 4.19 8.08 -8.69
CA ASN A 166 3.72 9.09 -9.65
C ASN A 166 2.91 8.50 -10.83
N ASN A 167 2.10 7.47 -10.54
CA ASN A 167 1.21 6.86 -11.51
C ASN A 167 -0.16 7.58 -11.48
N ALA A 168 -0.54 8.20 -12.60
CA ALA A 168 -1.78 8.97 -12.76
C ALA A 168 -3.02 8.14 -13.16
N ALA A 169 -2.89 6.81 -13.28
CA ALA A 169 -4.02 5.91 -13.52
C ALA A 169 -5.11 6.02 -12.44
N LYS A 170 -6.29 5.47 -12.75
CA LYS A 170 -7.42 5.44 -11.80
C LYS A 170 -7.00 4.80 -10.47
N PRO A 171 -7.48 5.29 -9.32
CA PRO A 171 -7.19 4.68 -8.02
C PRO A 171 -7.53 3.18 -7.97
N LYS A 172 -8.68 2.78 -8.53
CA LYS A 172 -9.08 1.36 -8.63
C LYS A 172 -8.10 0.54 -9.48
N ALA A 173 -7.60 1.11 -10.59
CA ALA A 173 -6.65 0.44 -11.45
C ALA A 173 -5.29 0.21 -10.77
N LYS A 174 -4.78 1.22 -10.07
CA LYS A 174 -3.56 1.09 -9.25
C LYS A 174 -3.73 0.06 -8.13
N PHE A 175 -4.91 -0.04 -7.54
CA PHE A 175 -5.19 -1.02 -6.50
C PHE A 175 -5.21 -2.45 -7.04
N ILE A 176 -5.87 -2.70 -8.17
CA ILE A 176 -5.86 -4.01 -8.83
C ILE A 176 -4.46 -4.39 -9.29
N MET A 177 -3.72 -3.47 -9.92
CA MET A 177 -2.33 -3.68 -10.29
C MET A 177 -1.46 -4.02 -9.06
N TRP A 178 -1.65 -3.34 -7.93
CA TRP A 178 -0.95 -3.64 -6.70
C TRP A 178 -1.23 -5.06 -6.18
N LEU A 179 -2.48 -5.51 -6.22
CA LEU A 179 -2.84 -6.90 -5.88
C LEU A 179 -2.25 -7.93 -6.85
N MET A 180 -2.23 -7.59 -8.13
CA MET A 180 -1.60 -8.39 -9.18
C MET A 180 -0.11 -8.58 -8.88
N MET A 181 0.62 -7.52 -8.55
CA MET A 181 2.06 -7.60 -8.20
C MET A 181 2.33 -8.46 -6.97
N HIS A 182 1.41 -8.46 -6.00
CA HIS A 182 1.48 -9.34 -4.83
C HIS A 182 1.00 -10.78 -5.09
N GLY A 183 0.43 -11.06 -6.27
CA GLY A 183 -0.20 -12.34 -6.59
C GLY A 183 -1.38 -12.66 -5.67
N LYS A 184 -2.18 -11.65 -5.30
CA LYS A 184 -3.30 -11.78 -4.36
C LYS A 184 -4.68 -11.65 -5.01
N LEU A 185 -4.74 -11.50 -6.33
CA LEU A 185 -5.98 -11.61 -7.07
C LEU A 185 -6.52 -13.06 -7.00
N MET A 186 -7.85 -13.19 -7.05
CA MET A 186 -8.57 -14.46 -6.88
C MET A 186 -8.68 -15.24 -8.19
N THR A 187 -7.53 -15.66 -8.72
CA THR A 187 -7.43 -16.54 -9.90
C THR A 187 -7.86 -17.97 -9.57
N SER A 188 -8.24 -18.74 -10.59
CA SER A 188 -8.77 -20.09 -10.42
C SER A 188 -7.79 -21.03 -9.70
N ASP A 189 -6.49 -20.96 -10.01
CA ASP A 189 -5.42 -21.72 -9.36
C ASP A 189 -5.39 -21.46 -7.84
N ARG A 190 -5.58 -20.21 -7.43
CA ARG A 190 -5.61 -19.80 -6.03
C ARG A 190 -6.84 -20.36 -5.31
N ILE A 191 -7.99 -20.40 -5.98
CA ILE A 191 -9.23 -20.96 -5.43
C ILE A 191 -9.14 -22.49 -5.34
N ALA A 192 -8.60 -23.14 -6.36
CA ALA A 192 -8.35 -24.58 -6.38
C ALA A 192 -7.37 -25.00 -5.28
N ASN A 193 -6.35 -24.19 -4.99
CA ASN A 193 -5.43 -24.39 -3.86
C ASN A 193 -6.12 -24.36 -2.49
N TRP A 194 -7.34 -23.80 -2.38
CA TRP A 194 -8.17 -23.88 -1.18
C TRP A 194 -9.06 -25.13 -1.14
N LYS A 195 -8.83 -26.10 -2.03
CA LYS A 195 -9.61 -27.33 -2.20
C LYS A 195 -11.07 -27.07 -2.56
N ILE A 196 -11.35 -25.92 -3.18
CA ILE A 196 -12.68 -25.60 -3.72
C ILE A 196 -12.70 -26.08 -5.17
N ASN A 197 -13.71 -26.89 -5.51
CA ASN A 197 -13.88 -27.39 -6.88
C ASN A 197 -14.32 -26.25 -7.81
N VAL A 198 -13.45 -25.88 -8.74
CA VAL A 198 -13.69 -24.82 -9.73
C VAL A 198 -13.09 -25.20 -11.08
N ASP A 199 -13.69 -24.71 -12.16
CA ASP A 199 -13.08 -24.78 -13.48
C ASP A 199 -11.78 -23.95 -13.48
N THR A 200 -10.66 -24.64 -13.67
CA THR A 200 -9.33 -24.00 -13.71
C THR A 200 -8.97 -23.47 -15.09
N GLN A 201 -9.78 -23.71 -16.12
CA GLN A 201 -9.49 -23.24 -17.46
C GLN A 201 -9.65 -21.72 -17.57
N CYS A 202 -8.74 -21.07 -18.29
CA CYS A 202 -8.79 -19.64 -18.54
C CYS A 202 -10.04 -19.24 -19.34
N VAL A 203 -10.92 -18.46 -18.70
CA VAL A 203 -12.16 -17.97 -19.30
C VAL A 203 -11.93 -17.05 -20.50
N MET A 204 -10.72 -16.49 -20.64
CA MET A 204 -10.40 -15.60 -21.75
C MET A 204 -10.04 -16.33 -23.03
N CYS A 205 -9.09 -17.26 -22.97
CA CYS A 205 -8.55 -17.96 -24.14
C CYS A 205 -9.06 -19.39 -24.30
N ARG A 206 -9.56 -20.03 -23.23
CA ARG A 206 -9.98 -21.44 -23.19
C ARG A 206 -8.90 -22.45 -23.63
N LYS A 207 -7.62 -22.09 -23.57
CA LYS A 207 -6.50 -22.92 -24.04
C LYS A 207 -5.56 -23.42 -22.94
N ALA A 208 -5.52 -22.77 -21.78
CA ALA A 208 -4.65 -23.14 -20.67
C ALA A 208 -5.32 -22.84 -19.31
N ALA A 209 -4.72 -23.31 -18.22
CA ALA A 209 -5.21 -23.02 -16.87
C ALA A 209 -5.03 -21.54 -16.49
N GLU A 210 -6.00 -20.96 -15.77
CA GLU A 210 -5.94 -19.59 -15.27
C GLU A 210 -5.05 -19.51 -14.03
N THR A 211 -3.81 -19.10 -14.25
CA THR A 211 -2.90 -18.57 -13.23
C THR A 211 -2.75 -17.06 -13.39
N ARG A 212 -2.15 -16.37 -12.40
CA ARG A 212 -1.77 -14.94 -12.56
C ARG A 212 -0.90 -14.73 -13.80
N ASP A 213 0.11 -15.58 -13.96
CA ASP A 213 1.11 -15.47 -15.01
C ASP A 213 0.45 -15.66 -16.39
N HIS A 214 -0.42 -16.65 -16.50
CA HIS A 214 -1.21 -16.86 -17.70
C HIS A 214 -2.12 -15.67 -17.96
N LEU A 215 -2.98 -15.30 -17.01
CA LEU A 215 -4.00 -14.27 -17.18
C LEU A 215 -3.42 -12.92 -17.65
N PHE A 216 -2.27 -12.51 -17.09
CA PHE A 216 -1.71 -11.17 -17.34
C PHE A 216 -0.55 -11.13 -18.35
N GLY A 217 0.14 -12.25 -18.61
CA GLY A 217 1.34 -12.30 -19.45
C GLY A 217 1.31 -13.30 -20.61
N GLN A 218 0.67 -14.47 -20.45
CA GLN A 218 0.75 -15.56 -21.46
C GLN A 218 -0.55 -15.80 -22.21
N CYS A 219 -1.68 -15.31 -21.71
CA CYS A 219 -2.99 -15.47 -22.32
C CYS A 219 -3.01 -14.74 -23.67
N GLU A 220 -3.36 -15.45 -24.74
CA GLU A 220 -3.42 -14.92 -26.10
C GLU A 220 -4.28 -13.65 -26.20
N PHE A 221 -5.44 -13.64 -25.54
CA PHE A 221 -6.31 -12.46 -25.47
C PHE A 221 -5.59 -11.26 -24.84
N THR A 222 -4.88 -11.49 -23.72
CA THR A 222 -4.13 -10.44 -23.02
C THR A 222 -2.91 -9.99 -23.81
N GLN A 223 -2.24 -10.91 -24.53
CA GLN A 223 -1.12 -10.56 -25.41
C GLN A 223 -1.58 -9.65 -26.56
N GLN A 224 -2.75 -9.89 -27.15
CA GLN A 224 -3.30 -8.98 -28.18
C GLN A 224 -3.56 -7.57 -27.62
N VAL A 225 -4.07 -7.46 -26.39
CA VAL A 225 -4.21 -6.17 -25.69
C VAL A 225 -2.85 -5.50 -25.51
N TRP A 226 -1.85 -6.22 -25.00
CA TRP A 226 -0.52 -5.68 -24.79
C TRP A 226 0.16 -5.25 -26.08
N THR A 227 0.09 -6.06 -27.14
CA THR A 227 0.65 -5.73 -28.46
C THR A 227 0.07 -4.42 -28.97
N LYS A 228 -1.26 -4.25 -28.94
CA LYS A 228 -1.89 -2.99 -29.37
C LYS A 228 -1.47 -1.80 -28.50
N MET A 229 -1.44 -1.96 -27.17
CA MET A 229 -1.03 -0.89 -26.25
C MET A 229 0.44 -0.51 -26.41
N CYS A 230 1.32 -1.49 -26.59
CA CYS A 230 2.74 -1.25 -26.79
C CYS A 230 3.01 -0.58 -28.13
N ASN A 231 2.35 -1.02 -29.21
CA ASN A 231 2.44 -0.35 -30.51
C ASN A 231 2.00 1.12 -30.42
N TRP A 232 0.89 1.40 -29.72
CA TRP A 232 0.44 2.77 -29.48
C TRP A 232 1.47 3.63 -28.72
N MET A 233 2.22 3.03 -27.79
CA MET A 233 3.30 3.71 -27.04
C MET A 233 4.67 3.68 -27.73
N GLU A 234 4.73 3.20 -28.98
CA GLU A 234 5.97 2.98 -29.73
C GLU A 234 6.97 2.08 -28.98
N LYS A 235 6.46 0.98 -28.41
CA LYS A 235 7.22 -0.01 -27.66
C LYS A 235 7.03 -1.41 -28.25
N GLN A 236 8.07 -2.23 -28.10
CA GLN A 236 8.00 -3.65 -28.45
C GLN A 236 7.43 -4.44 -27.27
N PHE A 237 6.40 -5.25 -27.54
CA PHE A 237 5.91 -6.28 -26.64
C PHE A 237 6.55 -7.62 -27.03
N GLN A 238 7.09 -8.33 -26.05
CA GLN A 238 7.65 -9.67 -26.25
C GLN A 238 6.78 -10.66 -25.48
N GLY A 239 6.69 -11.90 -25.98
CA GLY A 239 6.09 -12.98 -25.21
C GLY A 239 6.91 -13.28 -23.94
N PHE A 240 6.25 -13.72 -22.88
CA PHE A 240 6.91 -14.05 -21.61
C PHE A 240 6.61 -15.48 -21.21
N THR A 241 7.60 -16.16 -20.62
CA THR A 241 7.45 -17.55 -20.15
C THR A 241 7.07 -17.64 -18.68
N ASN A 242 7.32 -16.61 -17.88
CA ASN A 242 7.03 -16.59 -16.45
C ASN A 242 6.82 -15.17 -15.90
N TRP A 243 6.31 -15.06 -14.68
CA TRP A 243 6.09 -13.78 -14.01
C TRP A 243 7.34 -12.93 -13.85
N GLN A 244 8.49 -13.53 -13.56
CA GLN A 244 9.70 -12.78 -13.29
C GLN A 244 10.13 -11.98 -14.51
N GLN A 245 10.11 -12.59 -15.70
CA GLN A 245 10.37 -11.92 -16.97
C GLN A 245 9.37 -10.79 -17.23
N PHE A 246 8.07 -11.05 -17.06
CA PHE A 246 7.02 -10.04 -17.24
C PHE A 246 7.19 -8.86 -16.27
N SER A 247 7.48 -9.15 -15.00
CA SER A 247 7.72 -8.14 -13.96
C SER A 247 8.96 -7.31 -14.27
N GLN A 248 10.08 -7.94 -14.64
CA GLN A 248 11.33 -7.24 -14.97
C GLN A 248 11.16 -6.33 -16.18
N TRP A 249 10.52 -6.81 -17.26
CA TRP A 249 10.18 -6.00 -18.42
C TRP A 249 9.35 -4.77 -18.05
N SER A 250 8.30 -4.96 -17.23
CA SER A 250 7.45 -3.84 -16.80
C SER A 250 8.21 -2.82 -15.95
N VAL A 251 9.16 -3.26 -15.11
CA VAL A 251 10.01 -2.39 -14.31
C VAL A 251 10.93 -1.56 -15.21
N ILE A 252 11.53 -2.17 -16.23
CA ILE A 252 12.41 -1.50 -17.19
C ILE A 252 11.63 -0.41 -17.93
N CYS A 253 10.46 -0.74 -18.47
CA CYS A 253 9.60 0.19 -19.20
C CYS A 253 9.07 1.35 -18.33
N ALA A 254 8.86 1.10 -17.04
CA ALA A 254 8.37 2.09 -16.09
C ALA A 254 9.47 2.90 -15.40
N LYS A 255 10.76 2.62 -15.64
CA LYS A 255 11.88 3.28 -14.95
C LYS A 255 12.13 4.68 -15.51
N GLY A 256 12.53 5.61 -14.64
CA GLY A 256 12.92 6.97 -15.03
C GLY A 256 11.80 8.01 -14.94
N LYS A 257 12.02 9.19 -15.54
CA LYS A 257 11.09 10.34 -15.50
C LYS A 257 10.56 10.75 -16.88
N THR A 258 10.86 9.98 -17.92
CA THR A 258 10.45 10.27 -19.31
C THR A 258 8.93 10.21 -19.48
N GLN A 259 8.40 10.88 -20.51
CA GLN A 259 6.97 10.84 -20.83
C GLN A 259 6.51 9.40 -21.13
N HIS A 260 7.28 8.64 -21.93
CA HIS A 260 7.02 7.22 -22.18
C HIS A 260 6.91 6.40 -20.88
N ALA A 261 7.84 6.57 -19.92
CA ALA A 261 7.79 5.81 -18.67
C ALA A 261 6.57 6.18 -17.82
N GLN A 262 6.19 7.46 -17.79
CA GLN A 262 5.03 7.92 -17.03
C GLN A 262 3.71 7.43 -17.64
N VAL A 263 3.57 7.50 -18.98
CA VAL A 263 2.40 6.97 -19.70
C VAL A 263 2.32 5.45 -19.58
N PHE A 264 3.47 4.76 -19.69
CA PHE A 264 3.53 3.30 -19.51
C PHE A 264 3.00 2.87 -18.15
N ARG A 265 3.37 3.56 -17.06
CA ARG A 265 2.80 3.25 -15.72
C ARG A 265 1.28 3.33 -15.70
N MET A 266 0.71 4.31 -16.41
CA MET A 266 -0.73 4.46 -16.49
C MET A 266 -1.36 3.32 -17.28
N VAL A 267 -0.88 3.09 -18.49
CA VAL A 267 -1.34 2.00 -19.37
C VAL A 267 -1.23 0.67 -18.65
N TYR A 268 -0.12 0.39 -17.97
CA TYR A 268 0.09 -0.86 -17.28
C TYR A 268 -0.94 -1.10 -16.15
N ALA A 269 -1.25 -0.07 -15.37
CA ALA A 269 -2.28 -0.16 -14.35
C ALA A 269 -3.68 -0.36 -14.95
N GLU A 270 -4.00 0.35 -16.04
CA GLU A 270 -5.29 0.26 -16.72
C GLU A 270 -5.47 -1.09 -17.43
N VAL A 271 -4.44 -1.64 -18.07
CA VAL A 271 -4.48 -3.00 -18.64
C VAL A 271 -4.75 -4.02 -17.54
N ALA A 272 -4.00 -4.00 -16.44
CA ALA A 272 -4.22 -4.90 -15.32
C ALA A 272 -5.66 -4.83 -14.78
N TYR A 273 -6.22 -3.61 -14.69
CA TYR A 273 -7.60 -3.40 -14.28
C TYR A 273 -8.61 -3.97 -15.29
N HIS A 274 -8.51 -3.59 -16.56
CA HIS A 274 -9.49 -3.97 -17.57
C HIS A 274 -9.46 -5.48 -17.86
N ILE A 275 -8.29 -6.12 -17.84
CA ILE A 275 -8.16 -7.58 -17.93
C ILE A 275 -8.85 -8.24 -16.73
N TRP A 276 -8.57 -7.79 -15.50
CA TRP A 276 -9.22 -8.34 -14.31
C TRP A 276 -10.75 -8.17 -14.34
N MET A 277 -11.23 -6.99 -14.75
CA MET A 277 -12.66 -6.73 -14.85
C MET A 277 -13.33 -7.54 -15.96
N GLU A 278 -12.69 -7.68 -17.11
CA GLU A 278 -13.19 -8.52 -18.21
C GLU A 278 -13.29 -9.98 -17.80
N ARG A 279 -12.26 -10.51 -17.14
CA ARG A 279 -12.28 -11.86 -16.57
C ARG A 279 -13.49 -12.06 -15.66
N ASN A 280 -13.70 -11.14 -14.72
CA ASN A 280 -14.84 -11.22 -13.79
C ASN A 280 -16.18 -11.10 -14.51
N ARG A 281 -16.28 -10.23 -15.52
CA ARG A 281 -17.49 -10.08 -16.34
C ARG A 281 -17.85 -11.38 -17.05
N ARG A 282 -16.88 -12.06 -17.65
CA ARG A 282 -17.11 -13.34 -18.34
C ARG A 282 -17.59 -14.43 -17.37
N ILE A 283 -17.05 -14.46 -16.15
CA ILE A 283 -17.42 -15.48 -15.14
C ILE A 283 -18.79 -15.20 -14.53
N PHE A 284 -19.04 -13.97 -14.08
CA PHE A 284 -20.22 -13.65 -13.27
C PHE A 284 -21.40 -13.15 -14.09
N GLU A 285 -21.16 -12.51 -15.24
CA GLU A 285 -22.22 -11.98 -16.11
C GLU A 285 -22.40 -12.77 -17.40
N GLN A 286 -21.52 -13.73 -17.69
CA GLN A 286 -21.51 -14.50 -18.96
C GLN A 286 -21.47 -13.58 -20.21
N LYS A 287 -20.84 -12.41 -20.06
CA LYS A 287 -20.65 -11.42 -21.14
C LYS A 287 -19.17 -11.26 -21.45
N SER A 288 -18.84 -11.23 -22.73
CA SER A 288 -17.47 -11.03 -23.22
C SER A 288 -17.36 -9.84 -24.17
N ARG A 289 -16.24 -9.12 -24.08
CA ARG A 289 -15.81 -8.13 -25.07
C ARG A 289 -14.58 -8.63 -25.82
N VAL A 290 -14.47 -8.21 -27.08
CA VAL A 290 -13.25 -8.38 -27.86
C VAL A 290 -12.15 -7.42 -27.39
N TRP A 291 -10.89 -7.77 -27.62
CA TRP A 291 -9.74 -7.03 -27.08
C TRP A 291 -9.65 -5.60 -27.65
N GLU A 292 -10.16 -5.36 -28.86
CA GLU A 292 -10.21 -4.05 -29.51
C GLU A 292 -11.08 -3.06 -28.74
N GLN A 293 -12.18 -3.52 -28.15
CA GLN A 293 -13.04 -2.66 -27.32
C GLN A 293 -12.32 -2.27 -26.03
N ILE A 294 -11.63 -3.22 -25.41
CA ILE A 294 -10.86 -2.99 -24.18
C ILE A 294 -9.71 -2.01 -24.43
N THR A 295 -8.97 -2.19 -25.52
CA THR A 295 -7.83 -1.33 -25.87
C THR A 295 -8.28 0.10 -26.15
N LYS A 296 -9.41 0.31 -26.86
CA LYS A 296 -10.02 1.63 -27.07
C LYS A 296 -10.41 2.30 -25.75
N GLU A 297 -11.06 1.56 -24.84
CA GLU A 297 -11.42 2.07 -23.51
C GLU A 297 -10.18 2.48 -22.69
N ILE A 298 -9.12 1.66 -22.70
CA ILE A 298 -7.87 1.96 -22.00
C ILE A 298 -7.25 3.24 -22.55
N ALA A 299 -7.12 3.35 -23.87
CA ALA A 299 -6.55 4.52 -24.52
C ALA A 299 -7.34 5.79 -24.21
N TYR A 300 -8.66 5.73 -24.28
CA TYR A 300 -9.54 6.84 -23.88
C TYR A 300 -9.30 7.27 -22.42
N VAL A 301 -9.30 6.32 -21.48
CA VAL A 301 -9.09 6.62 -20.05
C VAL A 301 -7.70 7.24 -19.81
N VAL A 302 -6.66 6.73 -20.47
CA VAL A 302 -5.30 7.25 -20.35
C VAL A 302 -5.24 8.68 -20.91
N SER A 303 -5.79 8.91 -22.10
CA SER A 303 -5.87 10.21 -22.78
C SER A 303 -6.62 11.28 -21.99
N VAL A 304 -7.63 10.89 -21.20
CA VAL A 304 -8.38 11.82 -20.33
C VAL A 304 -7.62 12.11 -19.02
N ARG A 305 -6.94 11.10 -18.44
CA ARG A 305 -6.32 11.22 -17.12
C ARG A 305 -4.85 11.62 -17.13
N VAL A 306 -4.22 11.62 -18.29
CA VAL A 306 -2.81 11.94 -18.43
C VAL A 306 -2.53 13.33 -17.84
N THR A 307 -1.36 13.48 -17.21
CA THR A 307 -0.98 14.77 -16.62
C THR A 307 -0.87 15.84 -17.71
N PRO A 308 -1.10 17.13 -17.40
CA PRO A 308 -1.01 18.21 -18.39
C PRO A 308 0.31 18.19 -19.18
N ARG A 309 1.43 17.90 -18.49
CA ARG A 309 2.77 17.77 -19.08
C ARG A 309 2.88 16.68 -20.17
N ASN A 310 2.07 15.63 -20.09
CA ASN A 310 2.16 14.48 -20.99
C ASN A 310 0.99 14.44 -21.99
N LYS A 311 0.08 15.43 -21.96
CA LYS A 311 -1.13 15.45 -22.79
C LYS A 311 -0.82 15.54 -24.29
N LEU A 312 0.06 16.47 -24.67
CA LEU A 312 0.52 16.62 -26.06
C LEU A 312 1.19 15.34 -26.58
N PHE A 313 2.04 14.72 -25.76
CA PHE A 313 2.69 13.46 -26.10
C PHE A 313 1.69 12.32 -26.33
N VAL A 314 0.68 12.16 -25.48
CA VAL A 314 -0.33 11.11 -25.70
C VAL A 314 -1.17 11.38 -26.96
N TYR A 315 -1.45 12.65 -27.26
CA TYR A 315 -2.24 13.03 -28.44
C TYR A 315 -1.44 12.98 -29.74
N SER A 316 -0.10 13.00 -29.69
CA SER A 316 0.73 12.76 -30.86
C SER A 316 0.86 11.28 -31.22
N LEU A 317 0.53 10.36 -30.29
CA LEU A 317 0.58 8.92 -30.56
C LEU A 317 -0.63 8.47 -31.36
N TYR A 318 -0.39 7.82 -32.50
CA TYR A 318 -1.43 7.27 -33.35
C TYR A 318 -1.95 5.95 -32.78
N PHE A 319 -3.26 5.90 -32.46
CA PHE A 319 -3.86 4.75 -31.78
C PHE A 319 -4.17 3.58 -32.71
#